data_AF-A0A8T4WDY7-F1
#
_entry.id   AF-A0A8T4WDY7-F1
#
_cell.length_a   1.000
_cell.length_b   1.000
_cell.length_c   1.000
_cell.angle_alpha   90.00
_cell.angle_beta   90.00
_cell.angle_gamma   90.00
#
_symmetry.space_group_name_H-M   'P 1'
#
loop_
_entity.id
_entity.type
_entity.pdbx_description
1 polymer ?
#
loop_
_entity_poly.entity_id
_entity_poly.type
_entity_poly.pdbx_seq_one_letter_code
_entity_poly.pdbx_strand_id
1 'polypeptide(L)'
;MTQAEMQLDSKINLILGIEIEATQEEEEILYALALAYAYDVDKNKRLAESGWRNKYNIHKLSGLPQKTIYSRTGPLHSLLGKKLLEKRESPSRWGGQQFQYRFPLA
;
A
#
# COMPACT_ATOMS: atom_id res chain seq x y z
N MET A 1 16.97 16.88 -5.75
CA MET A 1 16.55 15.97 -4.66
C MET A 1 16.75 16.66 -3.34
N THR A 2 15.70 16.72 -2.53
CA THR A 2 15.67 17.29 -1.20
C THR A 2 16.06 16.23 -0.16
N GLN A 3 16.52 16.64 1.03
CA GLN A 3 16.85 15.71 2.13
C GLN A 3 15.66 14.83 2.55
N ALA A 4 14.42 15.28 2.33
CA ALA A 4 13.22 14.52 2.62
C ALA A 4 13.01 13.37 1.62
N GLU A 5 13.24 13.61 0.33
CA GLU A 5 13.16 12.59 -0.74
C GLU A 5 14.22 11.49 -0.51
N MET A 6 15.47 11.87 -0.21
CA MET A 6 16.54 10.90 0.07
C MET A 6 16.26 10.03 1.32
N GLN A 7 15.58 10.57 2.34
CA GLN A 7 15.21 9.81 3.52
C GLN A 7 14.04 8.85 3.25
N LEU A 8 13.14 9.19 2.33
CA LEU A 8 11.99 8.37 1.95
C LEU A 8 12.45 7.15 1.15
N ASP A 9 13.29 7.36 0.13
CA ASP A 9 13.94 6.31 -0.68
C ASP A 9 14.67 5.31 0.22
N SER A 10 15.42 5.80 1.21
CA SER A 10 16.19 4.94 2.12
C SER A 10 15.29 4.04 2.99
N LYS A 11 14.11 4.53 3.39
CA LYS A 11 13.19 3.81 4.27
C LYS A 11 12.39 2.74 3.51
N ILE A 12 12.04 3.00 2.25
CA ILE A 12 11.30 2.04 1.42
C ILE A 12 12.21 0.89 0.98
N ASN A 13 13.46 1.20 0.59
CA ASN A 13 14.47 0.20 0.29
C ASN A 13 14.77 -0.70 1.50
N LEU A 14 14.78 -0.14 2.73
CA LEU A 14 14.99 -0.91 3.96
C LEU A 14 13.79 -1.84 4.30
N ILE A 15 12.56 -1.44 3.98
CA ILE A 15 11.34 -2.21 4.28
C ILE A 15 11.12 -3.35 3.27
N LEU A 16 11.47 -3.15 2.00
CA LEU A 16 11.15 -4.10 0.93
C LEU A 16 12.34 -4.92 0.43
N GLY A 17 13.59 -4.55 0.75
CA GLY A 17 14.79 -5.31 0.37
C GLY A 17 15.01 -5.46 -1.15
N ILE A 18 14.34 -4.63 -1.94
CA ILE A 18 14.34 -4.64 -3.40
C ILE A 18 14.56 -3.19 -3.85
N GLU A 19 15.54 -2.94 -4.72
CA GLU A 19 15.60 -1.68 -5.48
C GLU A 19 14.39 -1.66 -6.41
N ILE A 20 13.33 -0.95 -5.99
CA ILE A 20 12.12 -0.80 -6.77
C ILE A 20 12.15 0.62 -7.34
N GLU A 21 12.17 0.74 -8.66
CA GLU A 21 11.81 2.00 -9.31
C GLU A 21 10.31 2.24 -9.07
N ALA A 22 9.99 2.97 -8.00
CA ALA A 22 8.66 3.40 -7.65
C ALA A 22 8.51 4.90 -7.90
N THR A 23 7.32 5.35 -8.29
CA THR A 23 7.01 6.78 -8.28
C THR A 23 6.71 7.23 -6.86
N GLN A 24 6.81 8.54 -6.59
CA GLN A 24 6.44 9.13 -5.30
C GLN A 24 5.04 8.68 -4.81
N GLU A 25 4.05 8.63 -5.72
CA GLU A 25 2.70 8.18 -5.36
C GLU A 25 2.63 6.68 -5.04
N GLU A 26 3.43 5.86 -5.72
CA GLU A 26 3.54 4.43 -5.42
C GLU A 26 4.17 4.22 -4.05
N GLU A 27 5.25 4.95 -3.77
CA GLU A 27 5.95 4.94 -2.49
C GLU A 27 5.04 5.32 -1.32
N GLU A 28 4.21 6.35 -1.48
CA GLU A 28 3.24 6.75 -0.46
C GLU A 28 2.21 5.65 -0.17
N ILE A 29 1.77 4.90 -1.20
CA ILE A 29 0.88 3.74 -1.01
C ILE A 29 1.60 2.60 -0.30
N LEU A 30 2.82 2.28 -0.72
CA LEU A 30 3.61 1.22 -0.10
C LEU A 30 3.86 1.56 1.37
N TYR A 31 4.36 2.75 1.67
CA TYR A 31 4.59 3.21 3.05
C TYR A 31 3.32 3.14 3.90
N ALA A 32 2.17 3.60 3.38
CA ALA A 32 0.88 3.51 4.04
C ALA A 32 0.48 2.07 4.40
N LEU A 33 0.68 1.14 3.47
CA LEU A 33 0.40 -0.28 3.71
C LEU A 33 1.39 -0.91 4.69
N ALA A 34 2.62 -0.39 4.77
CA ALA A 34 3.67 -0.98 5.60
C ALA A 34 3.41 -0.66 7.06
N LEU A 35 3.07 0.61 7.32
CA LEU A 35 2.59 1.06 8.62
C LEU A 35 1.33 0.30 9.05
N ALA A 36 0.39 0.10 8.12
CA ALA A 36 -0.83 -0.66 8.40
C ALA A 36 -0.55 -2.12 8.79
N TYR A 37 0.37 -2.78 8.10
CA TYR A 37 0.80 -4.13 8.42
C TYR A 37 1.51 -4.20 9.78
N ALA A 38 2.49 -3.32 10.02
CA ALA A 38 3.21 -3.26 11.29
C ALA A 38 2.26 -3.03 12.48
N TYR A 39 1.27 -2.15 12.31
CA TYR A 39 0.21 -1.94 13.31
C TYR A 39 -0.63 -3.20 13.55
N ASP A 40 -1.00 -3.93 12.49
CA ASP A 40 -1.78 -5.17 12.63
C ASP A 40 -1.01 -6.26 13.37
N VAL A 41 0.31 -6.35 13.12
CA VAL A 41 1.22 -7.25 13.81
C VAL A 41 1.34 -6.89 15.29
N ASP A 42 1.52 -5.60 15.63
CA ASP A 42 1.50 -5.12 17.02
C ASP A 42 0.20 -5.50 17.76
N LYS A 43 -0.93 -5.49 17.04
CA LYS A 43 -2.24 -5.91 17.56
C LYS A 43 -2.48 -7.41 17.55
N ASN A 44 -1.47 -8.24 17.28
CA ASN A 44 -1.57 -9.70 17.22
C ASN A 44 -2.70 -10.18 16.31
N LYS A 45 -2.96 -9.49 15.20
CA LYS A 45 -3.90 -10.00 14.19
C LYS A 45 -3.31 -11.25 13.55
N ARG A 46 -4.21 -12.12 13.07
CA ARG A 46 -3.80 -13.29 12.28
C ARG A 46 -3.03 -12.81 11.04
N LEU A 47 -1.92 -13.46 10.73
CA LEU A 47 -1.08 -13.10 9.56
C LEU A 47 -1.90 -13.06 8.26
N ALA A 48 -2.81 -14.01 8.08
CA ALA A 48 -3.71 -14.07 6.91
C ALA A 48 -4.58 -12.80 6.74
N GLU A 49 -4.88 -12.11 7.84
CA GLU A 49 -5.72 -10.89 7.88
C GLU A 49 -4.92 -9.60 8.04
N SER A 50 -3.61 -9.70 8.24
CA SER A 50 -2.75 -8.53 8.50
C SER A 50 -2.41 -7.79 7.21
N GLY A 51 -2.39 -6.46 7.29
CA GLY A 51 -2.00 -5.56 6.19
C GLY A 51 -3.09 -5.31 5.15
N TRP A 52 -4.19 -6.07 5.13
CA TRP A 52 -5.28 -5.83 4.20
C TRP A 52 -5.95 -4.49 4.45
N ARG A 53 -5.93 -3.62 3.45
CA ARG A 53 -6.58 -2.31 3.48
C ARG A 53 -7.47 -2.11 2.28
N ASN A 54 -8.61 -1.49 2.55
CA ASN A 54 -9.47 -1.04 1.49
C ASN A 54 -8.96 0.28 0.91
N LYS A 55 -9.54 0.68 -0.21
CA LYS A 55 -9.20 1.91 -0.90
C LYS A 55 -9.37 3.18 -0.05
N TYR A 56 -10.39 3.22 0.80
CA TYR A 56 -10.59 4.34 1.71
C TYR A 56 -9.46 4.46 2.74
N ASN A 57 -9.02 3.35 3.32
CA ASN A 57 -7.90 3.32 4.25
C ASN A 57 -6.60 3.69 3.56
N ILE A 58 -6.35 3.19 2.34
CA ILE A 58 -5.16 3.56 1.56
C ILE A 58 -5.14 5.06 1.31
N HIS A 59 -6.26 5.65 0.87
CA HIS A 59 -6.39 7.10 0.72
C HIS A 59 -6.07 7.86 2.01
N LYS A 60 -6.65 7.45 3.14
CA LYS A 60 -6.45 8.12 4.43
C LYS A 60 -5.01 8.00 4.95
N LEU A 61 -4.32 6.90 4.66
CA LEU A 61 -2.97 6.64 5.14
C LEU A 61 -1.89 7.23 4.23
N SER A 62 -2.08 7.17 2.91
CA SER A 62 -1.14 7.73 1.93
C SER A 62 -1.29 9.25 1.76
N GLY A 63 -2.47 9.81 2.06
CA GLY A 63 -2.79 11.21 1.77
C GLY A 63 -3.15 11.48 0.31
N LEU A 64 -2.96 10.51 -0.59
CA LEU A 64 -3.26 10.64 -2.01
C LEU A 64 -4.77 10.70 -2.28
N PRO A 65 -5.26 11.59 -3.17
CA PRO A 65 -6.67 11.62 -3.54
C PRO A 65 -7.16 10.26 -4.06
N GLN A 66 -8.39 9.86 -3.68
CA GLN A 66 -8.99 8.61 -4.17
C GLN A 66 -9.00 8.54 -5.71
N LYS A 67 -9.25 9.67 -6.39
CA LYS A 67 -9.25 9.71 -7.86
C LYS A 67 -7.90 9.31 -8.46
N THR A 68 -6.79 9.70 -7.83
CA THR A 68 -5.42 9.34 -8.24
C THR A 68 -5.20 7.83 -8.07
N ILE A 69 -5.48 7.32 -6.87
CA ILE A 69 -5.34 5.88 -6.52
C ILE A 69 -6.13 4.98 -7.48
N TYR A 70 -7.33 5.42 -7.90
CA TYR A 70 -8.26 4.63 -8.73
C TYR A 70 -8.11 4.83 -10.23
N SER A 71 -7.24 5.73 -10.67
CA SER A 71 -7.08 5.94 -12.10
C SER A 71 -6.62 4.64 -12.77
N ARG A 72 -7.08 4.41 -14.01
CA ARG A 72 -6.81 3.16 -14.75
C ARG A 72 -5.31 2.90 -14.92
N THR A 73 -4.51 3.97 -14.90
CA THR A 73 -3.05 3.96 -15.00
C THR A 73 -2.41 4.50 -13.71
N GLY A 74 -3.16 4.48 -12.60
CA GLY A 74 -2.74 5.06 -11.34
C GLY A 74 -1.75 4.20 -10.57
N PRO A 75 -1.21 4.74 -9.47
CA PRO A 75 -0.17 4.08 -8.68
C PRO A 75 -0.61 2.71 -8.19
N LEU A 76 -1.87 2.54 -7.77
CA LEU A 76 -2.38 1.24 -7.33
C LEU A 76 -2.39 0.20 -8.47
N HIS A 77 -2.76 0.61 -9.70
CA HIS A 77 -2.77 -0.29 -10.85
C HIS A 77 -1.36 -0.68 -11.26
N SER A 78 -0.45 0.30 -11.27
CA SER A 78 0.97 0.08 -11.57
C SER A 78 1.62 -0.87 -10.57
N LEU A 79 1.41 -0.67 -9.26
CA LEU A 79 1.93 -1.55 -8.21
C LEU A 79 1.41 -3.00 -8.32
N LEU A 80 0.15 -3.19 -8.71
CA LEU A 80 -0.39 -4.52 -9.01
C LEU A 80 0.29 -5.16 -10.23
N GLY A 81 0.55 -4.37 -11.28
CA GLY A 81 1.30 -4.81 -12.46
C GLY A 81 2.74 -5.21 -12.14
N LYS A 82 3.38 -4.48 -11.23
CA LYS A 82 4.73 -4.77 -10.69
C LYS A 82 4.75 -5.94 -9.69
N LYS A 83 3.59 -6.53 -9.36
CA LYS A 83 3.44 -7.60 -8.35
C LYS A 83 3.92 -7.20 -6.94
N LEU A 84 3.90 -5.91 -6.64
CA LEU A 84 4.27 -5.38 -5.32
C LEU A 84 3.08 -5.35 -4.36
N LEU A 85 1.88 -5.63 -4.86
CA LEU A 85 0.66 -5.73 -4.09
C LEU A 85 -0.12 -7.00 -4.44
N GLU A 86 -0.77 -7.55 -3.42
CA GLU A 86 -1.84 -8.54 -3.57
C GLU A 86 -3.20 -7.84 -3.58
N LYS A 87 -4.17 -8.46 -4.24
CA LYS A 87 -5.56 -8.02 -4.29
C LYS A 87 -6.47 -9.19 -3.94
N ARG A 88 -7.44 -8.95 -3.06
CA ARG A 88 -8.53 -9.91 -2.78
C ARG A 88 -9.89 -9.24 -2.83
N GLU A 89 -10.94 -10.05 -2.96
CA GLU A 89 -12.30 -9.59 -2.73
C GLU A 89 -12.49 -9.14 -1.29
N SER A 90 -13.23 -8.06 -1.11
CA SER A 90 -13.54 -7.56 0.22
C SER A 90 -14.51 -8.49 0.94
N PRO A 91 -14.24 -8.90 2.19
CA PRO A 91 -15.18 -9.70 2.99
C PRO A 91 -16.45 -8.93 3.34
N SER A 92 -16.41 -7.58 3.30
CA SER A 92 -17.57 -6.72 3.47
C SER A 92 -17.77 -5.86 2.23
N ARG A 93 -18.99 -5.86 1.69
CA ARG A 93 -19.40 -5.04 0.53
C ARG A 93 -20.04 -3.70 0.93
N TRP A 94 -20.07 -3.40 2.22
CA TRP A 94 -20.66 -2.16 2.70
C TRP A 94 -19.95 -0.94 2.11
N GLY A 95 -20.71 0.10 1.76
CA GLY A 95 -20.18 1.31 1.12
C GLY A 95 -19.60 1.10 -0.28
N GLY A 96 -19.95 0.03 -0.98
CA GLY A 96 -19.46 -0.25 -2.34
C GLY A 96 -18.02 -0.75 -2.39
N GLN A 97 -17.47 -1.20 -1.26
CA GLN A 97 -16.14 -1.75 -1.19
C GLN A 97 -16.06 -3.13 -1.88
N GLN A 98 -15.30 -3.22 -2.95
CA GLN A 98 -15.15 -4.48 -3.71
C GLN A 98 -13.87 -5.23 -3.38
N PHE A 99 -12.78 -4.53 -3.06
CA PHE A 99 -11.44 -5.13 -2.95
C PHE A 99 -10.64 -4.59 -1.78
N GLN A 100 -9.70 -5.40 -1.31
CA GLN A 100 -8.65 -5.04 -0.37
C GLN A 100 -7.28 -5.35 -0.98
N TYR A 101 -6.26 -4.63 -0.51
CA TYR A 101 -4.89 -4.69 -0.99
C TYR A 101 -3.92 -4.78 0.18
N ARG A 102 -2.79 -5.45 -0.02
CA ARG A 102 -1.66 -5.51 0.91
C ARG A 102 -0.38 -5.85 0.16
N PHE A 103 0.76 -5.86 0.85
CA PHE A 103 1.98 -6.47 0.32
C PHE A 103 1.89 -7.99 0.23
N PRO A 104 2.58 -8.61 -0.73
CA PRO A 104 2.89 -10.03 -0.67
C PRO A 104 3.61 -10.34 0.63
N LEU A 105 3.07 -11.26 1.41
CA LEU A 105 3.75 -11.81 2.58
C LEU A 105 4.47 -13.07 2.11
N ALA A 106 5.79 -13.11 2.25
CA ALA A 106 6.61 -14.29 1.97
C ALA A 106 6.36 -15.40 3.00
#